data_AF-A0A7U2R1R2-F1
#
_entry.id   AF-A0A7U2R1R2-F1
#
_cell.length_a   1.000
_cell.length_b   1.000
_cell.length_c   1.000
_cell.angle_alpha   90.00
_cell.angle_beta   90.00
_cell.angle_gamma   90.00
#
_symmetry.space_group_name_H-M   'P 1'
#
loop_
_entity.id
_entity.type
_entity.pdbx_description
1 polymer ?
#
loop_
_entity_poly.entity_id
_entity_poly.type
_entity_poly.pdbx_seq_one_letter_code
_entity_poly.pdbx_strand_id
1 'polypeptide(L)'
;MTSSTTLRKVPEGWTTEPFYMSYFVEGPWAKIVKRCGLENPEAVMCTTPESGEHYGLISAGGRYYFTDDLAWSISEIIKPTTLDGIMKKIVDGKEYSIKTKALREVETPEDRPEREERIREDIALMEQKRAAPDYLEWKRMDPD
;
A
#
# COMPACT_ATOMS: atom_id res chain seq x y z
N MET A 1 13.27 31.95 -6.46
CA MET A 1 13.20 31.74 -5.00
C MET A 1 13.98 30.48 -4.69
N THR A 2 15.13 30.60 -4.06
CA THR A 2 16.01 29.49 -3.70
C THR A 2 15.52 28.87 -2.40
N SER A 3 14.74 27.78 -2.49
CA SER A 3 14.39 26.98 -1.32
C SER A 3 15.65 26.23 -0.88
N SER A 4 16.18 26.64 0.27
CA SER A 4 17.27 25.98 0.97
C SER A 4 16.83 24.58 1.39
N THR A 5 17.18 23.56 0.62
CA THR A 5 17.05 22.16 1.03
C THR A 5 18.11 21.86 2.07
N THR A 6 17.87 22.26 3.33
CA THR A 6 18.59 21.64 4.44
C THR A 6 18.26 20.16 4.38
N LEU A 7 19.27 19.31 4.13
CA LEU A 7 19.18 17.85 4.20
C LEU A 7 18.53 17.49 5.54
N ARG A 8 17.23 17.18 5.51
CA ARG A 8 16.51 16.72 6.70
C ARG A 8 17.17 15.41 7.10
N LYS A 9 17.67 15.34 8.34
CA LYS A 9 18.19 14.07 8.87
C LYS A 9 17.04 13.05 8.83
N VAL A 10 17.27 11.93 8.16
CA VAL A 10 16.31 10.83 8.13
C VAL A 10 16.16 10.29 9.56
N PRO A 11 14.93 10.10 10.07
CA PRO A 11 14.70 9.57 11.41
C PRO A 11 15.29 8.17 11.56
N GLU A 12 15.63 7.79 12.80
CA GLU A 12 16.04 6.42 13.10
C GLU A 12 14.91 5.44 12.75
N GLY A 13 15.24 4.31 12.14
CA GLY A 13 14.25 3.35 11.66
C GLY A 13 13.55 3.75 10.35
N TRP A 14 13.94 4.86 9.72
CA TRP A 14 13.43 5.30 8.40
C TRP A 14 14.55 5.39 7.37
N THR A 15 14.18 5.37 6.08
CA THR A 15 15.11 5.47 4.94
C THR A 15 14.51 6.25 3.78
N THR A 16 15.40 6.84 2.97
CA THR A 16 15.09 7.51 1.69
C THR A 16 15.80 6.81 0.52
N GLU A 17 16.26 5.58 0.72
CA GLU A 17 16.91 4.79 -0.32
C GLU A 17 15.90 4.43 -1.43
N PRO A 18 16.15 4.80 -2.71
CA PRO A 18 15.19 4.62 -3.80
C PRO A 18 14.69 3.18 -3.98
N PHE A 19 15.55 2.20 -3.70
CA PHE A 19 15.22 0.79 -3.77
C PHE A 19 13.98 0.44 -2.93
N TYR A 20 13.91 0.93 -1.68
CA TYR A 20 12.77 0.67 -0.80
C TYR A 20 11.58 1.58 -1.11
N MET A 21 11.84 2.84 -1.48
CA MET A 21 10.78 3.81 -1.72
C MET A 21 9.93 3.51 -2.96
N SER A 22 10.53 2.99 -4.03
CA SER A 22 9.83 2.65 -5.28
C SER A 22 8.62 1.73 -5.05
N TYR A 23 8.73 0.82 -4.07
CA TYR A 23 7.67 -0.11 -3.72
C TYR A 23 6.33 0.56 -3.39
N PHE A 24 6.33 1.77 -2.82
CA PHE A 24 5.12 2.46 -2.34
C PHE A 24 4.39 3.27 -3.42
N VAL A 25 4.99 3.41 -4.60
CA VAL A 25 4.42 4.17 -5.73
C VAL A 25 4.42 3.37 -7.03
N GLU A 26 5.06 2.20 -7.05
CA GLU A 26 5.10 1.26 -8.16
C GLU A 26 4.43 -0.08 -7.79
N GLY A 27 4.37 -1.02 -8.73
CA GLY A 27 3.92 -2.38 -8.49
C GLY A 27 2.50 -2.46 -7.88
N PRO A 28 2.27 -3.36 -6.89
CA PRO A 28 0.96 -3.52 -6.25
C PRO A 28 0.42 -2.24 -5.61
N TRP A 29 1.30 -1.43 -5.00
CA TRP A 29 0.89 -0.19 -4.35
C TRP A 29 0.40 0.85 -5.35
N ALA A 30 0.99 0.95 -6.54
CA ALA A 30 0.51 1.87 -7.59
C ALA A 30 -1.00 1.71 -7.86
N LYS A 31 -1.50 0.48 -7.78
CA LYS A 31 -2.93 0.16 -7.96
C LYS A 31 -3.79 0.72 -6.82
N ILE A 32 -3.37 0.51 -5.57
CA ILE A 32 -4.09 1.01 -4.38
C ILE A 32 -4.05 2.53 -4.34
N VAL A 33 -2.90 3.13 -4.64
CA VAL A 33 -2.72 4.58 -4.73
C VAL A 33 -3.67 5.18 -5.77
N LYS A 34 -3.78 4.56 -6.96
CA LYS A 34 -4.76 4.94 -7.99
C LYS A 34 -6.21 4.80 -7.50
N ARG A 35 -6.57 3.69 -6.87
CA ARG A 35 -7.92 3.45 -6.30
C ARG A 35 -8.29 4.44 -5.19
N CYS A 36 -7.30 4.98 -4.49
CA CYS A 36 -7.49 6.04 -3.51
C CYS A 36 -7.62 7.44 -4.15
N GLY A 37 -7.54 7.55 -5.48
CA GLY A 37 -7.65 8.79 -6.23
C GLY A 37 -6.42 9.68 -6.12
N LEU A 38 -5.26 9.11 -5.78
CA LEU A 38 -4.01 9.85 -5.67
C LEU A 38 -3.30 9.87 -7.03
N GLU A 39 -3.18 11.07 -7.61
CA GLU A 39 -2.48 11.28 -8.88
C GLU A 39 -1.04 11.72 -8.64
N ASN A 40 -0.12 11.20 -9.47
CA ASN A 40 1.32 11.49 -9.42
C ASN A 40 1.92 11.39 -8.01
N PRO A 41 1.79 10.22 -7.35
CA PRO A 41 2.34 10.01 -6.02
C PRO A 41 3.87 10.01 -6.05
N GLU A 42 4.48 10.65 -5.05
CA GLU A 42 5.93 10.62 -4.83
C GLU A 42 6.22 10.01 -3.47
N ALA A 43 7.07 8.98 -3.44
CA ALA A 43 7.55 8.41 -2.19
C ALA A 43 8.52 9.39 -1.51
N VAL A 44 8.30 9.65 -0.22
CA VAL A 44 9.11 10.58 0.58
C VAL A 44 10.14 9.82 1.41
N MET A 45 9.71 8.78 2.11
CA MET A 45 10.54 7.87 2.91
C MET A 45 9.71 6.66 3.34
N CYS A 46 10.36 5.61 3.85
CA CYS A 46 9.69 4.47 4.45
C CYS A 46 10.46 3.96 5.67
N THR A 47 9.84 3.10 6.46
CA THR A 47 10.50 2.41 7.56
C THR A 47 11.53 1.40 7.03
N THR A 48 12.60 1.14 7.79
CA THR A 48 13.59 0.13 7.42
C THR A 48 13.16 -1.26 7.87
N PRO A 49 13.60 -2.35 7.22
CA PRO A 49 13.28 -3.71 7.65
C PRO A 49 13.62 -3.98 9.13
N GLU A 50 14.72 -3.40 9.63
CA GLU A 50 15.19 -3.58 11.00
C GLU A 50 14.28 -2.92 12.04
N SER A 51 13.48 -1.92 11.63
CA SER A 51 12.52 -1.27 12.53
C SER A 51 11.35 -2.20 12.90
N GLY A 52 11.08 -3.23 12.09
CA GLY A 52 9.91 -4.10 12.23
C GLY A 52 8.58 -3.44 11.86
N GLU A 53 8.59 -2.16 11.50
CA GLU A 53 7.43 -1.41 11.04
C GLU A 53 7.37 -1.44 9.51
N HIS A 54 6.16 -1.39 8.95
CA HIS A 54 5.93 -1.48 7.51
C HIS A 54 5.10 -0.31 6.99
N TYR A 55 5.63 0.90 7.17
CA TYR A 55 5.00 2.14 6.76
C TYR A 55 5.81 2.87 5.68
N GLY A 56 5.10 3.43 4.71
CA GLY A 56 5.61 4.39 3.75
C GLY A 56 5.00 5.76 3.99
N LEU A 57 5.75 6.82 3.77
CA LEU A 57 5.26 8.19 3.67
C LEU A 57 5.30 8.60 2.20
N ILE A 58 4.14 8.88 1.63
CA ILE A 58 4.00 9.36 0.25
C ILE A 58 3.40 10.76 0.23
N SER A 59 3.64 11.49 -0.85
CA SER A 59 3.01 12.78 -1.12
C SER A 59 2.29 12.79 -2.46
N ALA A 60 1.16 13.46 -2.53
CA ALA A 60 0.38 13.65 -3.75
C ALA A 60 -0.45 14.93 -3.62
N GLY A 61 -0.53 15.74 -4.68
CA GLY A 61 -1.36 16.96 -4.70
C GLY A 61 -1.06 17.95 -3.55
N GLY A 62 0.18 18.00 -3.05
CA GLY A 62 0.58 18.85 -1.92
C GLY A 62 0.14 18.36 -0.54
N ARG A 63 -0.31 17.10 -0.43
CA ARG A 63 -0.69 16.44 0.83
C ARG A 63 0.21 15.24 1.10
N TYR A 64 0.13 14.70 2.32
CA TYR A 64 0.94 13.58 2.78
C TYR A 64 0.06 12.43 3.28
N TYR A 65 0.54 11.21 3.07
CA TYR A 65 -0.21 9.99 3.36
C TYR A 65 0.71 8.93 3.92
N PHE A 66 0.22 8.16 4.88
CA PHE A 66 0.87 6.92 5.29
C PHE A 66 0.29 5.75 4.51
N THR A 67 1.17 4.87 4.02
CA THR A 67 0.82 3.52 3.60
C THR A 67 1.00 2.57 4.78
N ASP A 68 0.17 1.54 4.85
CA ASP A 68 0.26 0.46 5.85
C ASP A 68 0.28 -0.88 5.08
N ASP A 69 1.44 -1.55 5.05
CA ASP A 69 1.60 -2.81 4.33
C ASP A 69 0.87 -3.99 4.98
N LEU A 70 0.56 -3.92 6.29
CA LEU A 70 -0.18 -4.97 6.97
C LEU A 70 -1.67 -4.88 6.62
N ALA A 71 -2.21 -3.66 6.60
CA ALA A 71 -3.61 -3.41 6.29
C ALA A 71 -3.87 -3.20 4.79
N TRP A 72 -2.83 -3.08 3.96
CA TRP A 72 -2.90 -2.68 2.54
C TRP A 72 -3.73 -1.41 2.33
N SER A 73 -3.54 -0.41 3.19
CA SER A 73 -4.36 0.80 3.21
C SER A 73 -3.54 2.08 3.13
N ILE A 74 -4.19 3.17 2.70
CA ILE A 74 -3.59 4.50 2.66
C ILE A 74 -4.41 5.44 3.54
N SER A 75 -3.72 6.21 4.39
CA SER A 75 -4.34 7.19 5.27
C SER A 75 -3.79 8.59 5.03
N GLU A 76 -4.66 9.55 4.75
CA GLU A 76 -4.30 10.97 4.63
C GLU A 76 -3.91 11.53 6.00
N ILE A 77 -2.78 12.24 6.05
CA ILE A 77 -2.36 12.97 7.24
C ILE A 77 -3.11 14.30 7.30
N ILE A 78 -4.00 14.42 8.28
CA ILE A 78 -4.83 15.61 8.51
C ILE A 78 -4.09 16.63 9.36
N LYS A 79 -3.31 16.19 10.35
CA LYS A 79 -2.46 17.05 11.18
C LYS A 79 -1.23 16.29 11.69
N PRO A 80 -0.02 16.87 11.58
CA PRO A 80 0.30 18.14 10.92
C PRO A 80 0.27 18.04 9.38
N THR A 81 -0.06 19.12 8.67
CA THR A 81 -0.20 19.11 7.20
C THR A 81 1.09 19.42 6.44
N THR A 82 2.14 19.83 7.14
CA THR A 82 3.45 20.17 6.57
C THR A 82 4.43 19.04 6.81
N LEU A 83 5.32 18.76 5.85
CA LEU A 83 6.36 17.74 6.01
C LEU A 83 7.22 17.97 7.24
N ASP A 84 7.64 19.21 7.53
CA ASP A 84 8.46 19.49 8.73
C ASP A 84 7.74 19.12 10.03
N GLY A 85 6.46 19.42 10.12
CA GLY A 85 5.63 19.03 11.26
C GLY A 85 5.53 17.51 11.41
N ILE A 86 5.37 16.80 10.29
CA ILE A 86 5.27 15.34 10.25
C ILE A 86 6.61 14.73 10.69
N MET A 87 7.71 15.15 10.05
CA MET A 87 9.07 14.72 10.37
C MET A 87 9.41 14.96 11.85
N LYS A 88 9.04 16.12 12.40
CA LYS A 88 9.25 16.41 13.81
C LYS A 88 8.55 15.41 14.73
N LYS A 89 7.32 15.01 14.40
CA LYS A 89 6.59 14.01 15.17
C LYS A 89 7.26 12.64 15.12
N ILE A 90 7.78 12.26 13.96
CA ILE A 90 8.49 11.00 13.74
C ILE A 90 9.81 11.00 14.54
N VAL A 91 10.63 12.04 14.40
CA VAL A 91 11.90 12.18 15.15
C VAL A 91 11.67 12.21 16.67
N ASP A 92 10.59 12.83 17.14
CA ASP A 92 10.26 12.90 18.56
C ASP A 92 9.66 11.58 19.12
N GLY A 93 9.53 10.51 18.31
CA GLY A 93 8.88 9.25 18.70
C GLY A 93 7.39 9.43 19.02
N LYS A 94 6.75 10.36 18.33
CA LYS A 94 5.35 10.78 18.53
C LYS A 94 4.51 10.55 17.28
N GLU A 95 4.84 9.55 16.45
CA GLU A 95 4.04 9.19 15.26
C GLU A 95 2.59 8.93 15.62
N TYR A 96 2.33 8.24 16.74
CA TYR A 96 0.98 7.95 17.25
C TYR A 96 0.09 9.18 17.45
N SER A 97 0.68 10.38 17.54
CA SER A 97 -0.04 11.64 17.71
C SER A 97 -0.39 12.33 16.39
N ILE A 98 0.06 11.79 15.26
CA ILE A 98 -0.29 12.26 13.92
C ILE A 98 -1.75 11.86 13.67
N LYS A 99 -2.57 12.85 13.34
CA LYS A 99 -3.98 12.62 13.03
C LYS A 99 -4.11 12.23 11.58
N THR A 100 -4.69 11.07 11.33
CA THR A 100 -4.90 10.53 10.00
C THR A 100 -6.38 10.27 9.72
N LYS A 101 -6.70 10.08 8.45
CA LYS A 101 -8.00 9.61 7.97
C LYS A 101 -7.77 8.58 6.88
N ALA A 102 -8.27 7.37 7.07
CA ALA A 102 -8.22 6.32 6.04
C ALA A 102 -8.91 6.78 4.76
N LEU A 103 -8.27 6.54 3.62
CA LEU A 103 -8.86 6.72 2.31
C LEU A 103 -9.67 5.48 1.94
N ARG A 104 -10.75 5.71 1.19
CA ARG A 104 -11.55 4.64 0.63
C ARG A 104 -10.97 4.29 -0.74
N GLU A 105 -10.67 3.02 -0.94
CA GLU A 105 -10.42 2.49 -2.27
C GLU A 105 -11.73 2.45 -3.08
N VAL A 106 -11.67 3.00 -4.29
CA VAL A 106 -12.73 2.92 -5.28
C VAL A 106 -12.19 2.16 -6.48
N GLU A 107 -12.91 1.11 -6.86
CA GLU A 107 -12.58 0.30 -8.03
C GLU A 107 -12.54 1.18 -9.29
N THR A 108 -11.44 1.07 -10.03
CA THR A 108 -11.22 1.80 -11.27
C THR A 108 -11.84 1.06 -12.45
N PRO A 109 -12.12 1.72 -13.59
CA PRO A 109 -12.64 1.04 -14.77
C PRO A 109 -11.77 -0.12 -15.27
N GLU A 110 -10.45 -0.04 -15.06
CA GLU A 110 -9.50 -1.08 -15.45
C GLU A 110 -9.49 -2.29 -14.50
N ASP A 111 -9.95 -2.12 -13.25
CA ASP A 111 -10.03 -3.22 -12.27
C ASP A 111 -11.11 -4.24 -12.62
N ARG A 112 -12.19 -3.78 -13.25
CA ARG A 112 -13.35 -4.62 -13.59
C ARG A 112 -12.99 -5.79 -14.51
N PRO A 113 -12.37 -5.58 -15.69
CA PRO A 113 -12.01 -6.69 -16.57
C PRO A 113 -11.02 -7.67 -15.91
N GLU A 114 -10.04 -7.17 -15.16
CA GLU A 114 -9.08 -8.02 -14.43
C GLU A 114 -9.78 -8.90 -13.37
N ARG A 115 -10.76 -8.34 -12.67
CA ARG A 115 -11.59 -9.08 -11.71
C ARG A 115 -12.42 -10.16 -12.41
N GLU A 116 -13.03 -9.85 -13.54
CA GLU A 116 -13.83 -10.80 -14.32
C GLU A 116 -12.98 -11.94 -14.89
N GLU A 117 -11.77 -11.63 -15.37
CA GLU A 117 -10.80 -12.63 -15.83
C GLU A 117 -10.37 -13.56 -14.71
N ARG A 118 -9.97 -13.03 -13.55
CA ARG A 118 -9.61 -13.84 -12.38
C ARG A 118 -10.76 -14.76 -11.94
N ILE A 119 -12.00 -14.26 -11.95
CA ILE A 119 -13.17 -15.08 -11.62
C ILE A 119 -13.34 -16.21 -12.64
N ARG A 120 -13.13 -15.93 -13.94
CA ARG A 120 -13.21 -16.96 -14.99
C ARG A 120 -12.13 -18.01 -14.81
N GLU A 121 -10.90 -17.61 -14.49
CA GLU A 121 -9.78 -18.53 -14.24
C GLU A 121 -10.04 -19.39 -12.99
N ASP A 122 -10.53 -18.81 -11.90
CA ASP A 122 -10.90 -19.54 -10.69
C ASP A 122 -12.00 -20.58 -10.98
N ILE A 123 -13.01 -20.23 -11.77
CA ILE A 123 -14.06 -21.16 -12.20
C ILE A 123 -13.45 -22.30 -13.03
N ALA A 124 -12.62 -21.99 -14.02
CA ALA A 124 -11.99 -22.98 -14.88
C ALA A 124 -11.08 -23.93 -14.09
N LEU A 125 -10.32 -23.40 -13.13
CA LEU A 125 -9.48 -24.19 -12.22
C LEU A 125 -10.33 -25.12 -11.35
N MET A 126 -11.46 -24.63 -10.84
CA MET A 126 -12.40 -25.44 -10.06
C MET A 126 -13.03 -26.55 -10.90
N GLU A 127 -13.39 -26.28 -12.15
CA GLU A 127 -13.89 -27.29 -13.09
C GLU A 127 -12.82 -28.34 -13.42
N GLN A 128 -11.58 -27.92 -13.67
CA GLN A 128 -10.45 -28.83 -13.90
C GLN A 128 -10.22 -29.75 -12.70
N LYS A 129 -10.18 -29.18 -11.48
CA LYS A 129 -10.03 -29.96 -10.23
C LYS A 129 -11.19 -30.92 -10.03
N ARG A 130 -12.42 -30.55 -10.39
CA ARG A 130 -13.59 -31.44 -10.33
C ARG A 130 -13.54 -32.57 -11.35
N ALA A 131 -12.92 -32.34 -12.50
CA ALA A 131 -12.74 -33.35 -13.54
C ALA A 131 -11.54 -34.27 -13.28
N ALA A 132 -10.72 -33.98 -12.26
CA ALA A 132 -9.53 -34.75 -11.94
C ALA A 132 -9.91 -36.15 -11.40
N PRO A 133 -9.20 -37.22 -11.80
CA PRO A 133 -9.53 -38.61 -11.44
C PRO A 133 -9.57 -38.85 -9.93
N ASP A 134 -8.66 -38.24 -9.19
CA ASP A 134 -8.55 -38.30 -7.73
C ASP A 134 -9.78 -37.73 -7.02
N TYR A 135 -10.31 -36.60 -7.49
CA TYR A 135 -11.53 -36.00 -6.97
C TYR A 135 -12.78 -36.85 -7.27
N LEU A 136 -12.86 -37.42 -8.49
CA LEU A 136 -13.96 -38.30 -8.90
C LEU A 136 -13.94 -39.66 -8.19
N GLU A 137 -12.76 -40.12 -7.77
CA GLU A 137 -12.58 -41.34 -6.99
C GLU A 137 -12.91 -41.10 -5.51
N TRP A 138 -12.43 -40.01 -4.92
CA TRP A 138 -12.81 -39.57 -3.56
C TRP A 138 -14.33 -39.40 -3.42
N LYS A 139 -14.98 -38.70 -4.37
CA LYS A 139 -16.45 -38.52 -4.38
C LYS A 139 -17.22 -39.84 -4.51
N ARG A 140 -16.61 -40.89 -5.06
CA ARG A 140 -17.20 -42.24 -5.12
C ARG A 140 -17.03 -43.04 -3.83
N MET A 141 -16.05 -42.68 -2.98
CA MET A 141 -15.75 -43.35 -1.71
C MET A 141 -16.48 -42.75 -0.50
N ASP A 142 -17.06 -41.55 -0.62
CA ASP A 142 -17.96 -40.96 0.38
C ASP A 142 -19.43 -41.19 -0.05
N PRO A 143 -20.09 -42.29 0.38
CA PRO A 143 -21.53 -42.42 0.24
C PRO A 143 -22.23 -41.53 1.28
N ASP A 144 -23.35 -40.89 0.89
CA ASP A 144 -24.26 -40.16 1.78
C ASP A 144 -24.71 -40.99 3.01
#